data_AF-A0A9E5Q7L0-F1
#
_entry.id   AF-A0A9E5Q7L0-F1
#
_cell.length_a   1.000
_cell.length_b   1.000
_cell.length_c   1.000
_cell.angle_alpha   90.00
_cell.angle_beta   90.00
_cell.angle_gamma   90.00
#
_symmetry.space_group_name_H-M   'P 1'
#
loop_
_entity.id
_entity.type
_entity.pdbx_description
1 polymer ?
#
loop_
_entity_poly.entity_id
_entity_poly.type
_entity_poly.pdbx_seq_one_letter_code
_entity_poly.pdbx_strand_id
1 'polypeptide(L)'
;MIDQKEFFDRWISAKDEAELREVLLRNERFINIYVRSDDETAKLIGKKIHEINLPGESLVAILKRGQNVNIPHGNTEIREGDELSIIGQVRDIEEIKELKEEE
;
A
#
# COMPACT_ATOMS: atom_id res chain seq x y z
N MET A 1 19.03 -11.84 6.67
CA MET A 1 18.55 -10.82 5.71
C MET A 1 17.79 -11.61 4.65
N ILE A 2 16.47 -11.45 4.55
CA ILE A 2 15.69 -12.17 3.54
C ILE A 2 15.71 -11.29 2.30
N ASP A 3 16.25 -11.88 1.23
CA ASP A 3 16.64 -11.20 0.00
C ASP A 3 15.39 -10.70 -0.73
N GLN A 4 15.46 -9.47 -1.26
CA GLN A 4 14.36 -8.78 -1.93
C GLN A 4 13.77 -9.61 -3.09
N LYS A 5 14.63 -10.37 -3.78
CA LYS A 5 14.25 -11.28 -4.86
C LYS A 5 13.28 -12.37 -4.41
N GLU A 6 13.55 -12.97 -3.24
CA GLU A 6 12.78 -14.10 -2.73
C GLU A 6 11.36 -13.67 -2.33
N PHE A 7 11.18 -12.42 -1.91
CA PHE A 7 9.86 -11.86 -1.63
C PHE A 7 9.03 -11.63 -2.89
N PHE A 8 9.60 -10.97 -3.91
CA PHE A 8 8.89 -10.74 -5.17
C PHE A 8 8.59 -12.05 -5.90
N ASP A 9 9.51 -13.00 -5.88
CA ASP A 9 9.30 -14.33 -6.45
C ASP A 9 8.14 -15.06 -5.74
N ARG A 10 8.06 -14.99 -4.40
CA ARG A 10 6.94 -15.56 -3.63
C ARG A 10 5.62 -14.81 -3.83
N TRP A 11 5.65 -13.49 -3.98
CA TRP A 11 4.46 -12.68 -4.28
C TRP A 11 3.88 -13.00 -5.66
N ILE A 12 4.74 -13.07 -6.68
CA ILE A 12 4.33 -13.34 -8.08
C ILE A 12 3.90 -14.81 -8.25
N SER A 13 4.46 -15.72 -7.45
CA SER A 13 4.14 -17.15 -7.52
C SER A 13 3.00 -17.60 -6.61
N ALA A 14 2.48 -16.72 -5.75
CA ALA A 14 1.37 -17.04 -4.85
C ALA A 14 0.12 -17.39 -5.66
N LYS A 15 -0.44 -18.57 -5.38
CA LYS A 15 -1.54 -19.14 -6.17
C LYS A 15 -2.91 -18.88 -5.57
N ASP A 16 -2.96 -18.49 -4.30
CA ASP A 16 -4.20 -18.25 -3.58
C ASP A 16 -4.08 -17.08 -2.58
N GLU A 17 -5.25 -16.68 -2.08
CA GLU A 17 -5.38 -15.57 -1.12
C GLU A 17 -4.66 -15.87 0.21
N ALA A 18 -4.49 -17.15 0.58
CA ALA A 18 -3.84 -17.53 1.84
C ALA A 18 -2.32 -17.38 1.76
N GLU A 19 -1.69 -17.78 0.65
CA GLU A 19 -0.26 -17.57 0.39
C GLU A 19 0.08 -16.08 0.25
N LEU A 20 -0.77 -15.31 -0.46
CA LEU A 20 -0.65 -13.86 -0.52
C LEU A 20 -0.73 -13.25 0.89
N ARG A 21 -1.70 -13.70 1.71
CA ARG A 21 -1.81 -13.28 3.10
C ARG A 21 -0.60 -13.67 3.93
N GLU A 22 -0.02 -14.85 3.79
CA GLU A 22 1.16 -15.27 4.57
C GLU A 22 2.39 -14.39 4.27
N VAL A 23 2.59 -14.04 3.00
CA VAL A 23 3.66 -13.14 2.57
C VAL A 23 3.44 -11.72 3.11
N LEU A 24 2.18 -11.26 3.15
CA LEU A 24 1.78 -9.99 3.75
C LEU A 24 1.84 -10.02 5.30
N LEU A 25 1.54 -11.16 5.93
CA LEU A 25 1.42 -11.34 7.40
C LEU A 25 2.76 -11.29 8.14
N ARG A 26 3.87 -10.98 7.48
CA ARG A 26 4.98 -10.33 8.18
C ARG A 26 4.53 -8.90 8.49
N ASN A 27 3.78 -8.79 9.60
CA ASN A 27 2.97 -7.67 10.12
C ASN A 27 3.55 -6.24 10.03
N GLU A 28 4.80 -6.11 9.61
CA GLU A 28 5.56 -4.86 9.61
C GLU A 28 5.84 -4.33 8.21
N ARG A 29 5.52 -5.07 7.13
CA ARG A 29 5.85 -4.69 5.74
C ARG A 29 4.68 -4.19 4.91
N PHE A 30 3.52 -4.01 5.51
CA PHE A 30 2.37 -3.41 4.86
C PHE A 30 1.59 -2.51 5.80
N ILE A 31 0.84 -1.59 5.22
CA ILE A 31 -0.13 -0.74 5.90
C ILE A 31 -1.34 -0.52 4.99
N ASN A 32 -2.53 -0.45 5.59
CA ASN A 32 -3.72 0.04 4.90
C ASN A 32 -3.99 1.48 5.34
N ILE A 33 -4.14 2.36 4.35
CA ILE A 33 -4.57 3.75 4.57
C ILE A 33 -5.95 3.96 3.94
N TYR A 34 -6.83 4.61 4.68
CA TYR A 34 -8.14 5.04 4.18
C TYR A 34 -8.02 6.50 3.77
N VAL A 35 -8.41 6.79 2.54
CA VAL A 35 -8.39 8.15 1.98
C VAL A 35 -9.67 8.85 2.38
N ARG A 36 -9.54 9.93 3.14
CA ARG A 36 -10.66 10.74 3.65
C ARG A 36 -10.39 12.22 3.40
N SER A 37 -11.46 12.99 3.24
CA SER A 37 -11.34 14.43 3.03
C SER A 37 -11.07 15.21 4.32
N ASP A 38 -11.20 14.57 5.49
CA ASP A 38 -11.16 15.17 6.82
C ASP A 38 -9.86 14.89 7.59
N ASP A 39 -8.86 14.27 6.96
CA ASP A 39 -7.53 14.02 7.55
C ASP A 39 -6.39 14.29 6.54
N GLU A 40 -5.15 14.05 6.96
CA GLU A 40 -3.95 14.24 6.16
C GLU A 40 -3.92 13.47 4.83
N THR A 41 -4.74 12.43 4.66
CA THR A 41 -4.86 11.70 3.41
C THR A 41 -5.63 12.47 2.34
N ALA A 42 -6.32 13.56 2.70
CA ALA A 42 -7.04 14.43 1.76
C ALA A 42 -6.13 14.95 0.63
N LYS A 43 -4.85 15.17 0.91
CA LYS A 43 -3.84 15.61 -0.08
C LYS A 43 -3.55 14.58 -1.17
N LEU A 44 -3.99 13.33 -1.00
CA LEU A 44 -3.87 12.27 -1.99
C LEU A 44 -5.05 12.27 -2.98
N ILE A 45 -6.19 12.87 -2.61
CA ILE A 45 -7.39 12.88 -3.44
C ILE A 45 -7.10 13.63 -4.75
N GLY A 46 -7.45 13.00 -5.87
CA GLY A 46 -7.23 13.55 -7.22
C GLY A 46 -5.81 13.35 -7.76
N LYS A 47 -4.88 12.80 -6.97
CA LYS A 47 -3.56 12.41 -7.46
C LYS A 47 -3.61 11.03 -8.11
N LYS A 48 -2.77 10.83 -9.12
CA LYS A 48 -2.47 9.51 -9.66
C LYS A 48 -1.41 8.82 -8.82
N ILE A 49 -1.40 7.49 -8.84
CA ILE A 49 -0.43 6.67 -8.09
C ILE A 49 1.02 6.99 -8.46
N HIS A 50 1.32 7.39 -9.70
CA HIS A 50 2.68 7.79 -10.07
C HIS A 50 3.06 9.21 -9.59
N GLU A 51 2.12 9.98 -9.04
CA GLU A 51 2.32 11.36 -8.55
C GLU A 51 2.49 11.43 -7.03
N ILE A 52 2.27 10.31 -6.32
CA ILE A 52 2.49 10.23 -4.89
C ILE A 52 3.95 9.88 -4.59
N ASN A 53 4.54 10.58 -3.63
CA ASN A 53 5.87 10.24 -3.12
C ASN A 53 5.68 9.33 -1.92
N LEU A 54 6.02 8.05 -2.08
CA LEU A 54 6.08 7.10 -0.99
C LEU A 54 7.53 6.94 -0.51
N PRO A 55 7.76 6.71 0.79
CA PRO A 55 9.09 6.44 1.32
C PRO A 55 9.76 5.21 0.68
N GLY A 56 11.06 5.35 0.41
CA GLY A 56 11.91 4.27 -0.09
C GLY A 56 11.39 3.62 -1.37
N GLU A 57 11.26 2.29 -1.34
CA GLU A 57 10.75 1.48 -2.46
C GLU A 57 9.32 1.00 -2.22
N SER A 58 8.54 1.78 -1.45
CA SER A 58 7.15 1.44 -1.15
C SER A 58 6.26 1.59 -2.37
N LEU A 59 5.24 0.75 -2.47
CA LEU A 59 4.31 0.72 -3.59
C LEU A 59 2.88 0.47 -3.12
N VAL A 60 1.91 1.08 -3.81
CA VAL A 60 0.50 0.77 -3.62
C VAL A 60 0.19 -0.53 -4.36
N ALA A 61 0.03 -1.62 -3.61
CA ALA A 61 -0.19 -2.94 -4.17
C ALA A 61 -1.66 -3.16 -4.54
N ILE A 62 -2.56 -2.61 -3.71
CA ILE A 62 -4.00 -2.80 -3.84
C ILE A 62 -4.69 -1.47 -3.58
N LEU A 63 -5.69 -1.17 -4.40
CA LEU A 63 -6.67 -0.12 -4.17
C LEU A 63 -8.04 -0.79 -4.06
N LYS A 64 -8.76 -0.51 -2.99
CA LYS A 64 -10.13 -0.96 -2.78
C LYS A 64 -11.06 0.24 -2.72
N ARG A 65 -12.10 0.22 -3.56
CA ARG A 65 -13.12 1.28 -3.66
C ARG A 65 -14.49 0.65 -3.49
N GLY A 66 -15.09 0.86 -2.31
CA GLY A 66 -16.33 0.19 -1.93
C GLY A 66 -16.14 -1.34 -1.90
N GLN A 67 -16.83 -2.06 -2.78
CA GLN A 67 -16.72 -3.53 -2.91
C GLN A 67 -15.69 -3.98 -3.96
N ASN A 68 -15.13 -3.07 -4.75
CA ASN A 68 -14.21 -3.41 -5.82
C ASN A 68 -12.77 -3.38 -5.30
N VAL A 69 -12.01 -4.46 -5.56
CA VAL A 69 -10.58 -4.56 -5.27
C VAL A 69 -9.84 -4.61 -6.59
N ASN A 70 -8.86 -3.73 -6.79
CA ASN A 70 -8.08 -3.68 -8.01
C ASN A 70 -6.60 -3.43 -7.71
N ILE A 71 -5.73 -3.98 -8.56
CA ILE A 71 -4.30 -3.64 -8.58
C ILE A 71 -4.19 -2.31 -9.33
N PRO A 72 -3.76 -1.21 -8.69
CA PRO A 72 -3.71 0.08 -9.34
C PRO A 72 -2.53 0.16 -10.32
N HIS A 73 -2.70 0.91 -11.39
CA HIS A 73 -1.61 1.29 -12.29
C HIS A 73 -1.16 2.71 -11.97
N GLY A 74 -0.01 3.14 -12.52
CA GLY A 74 0.50 4.50 -12.29
C GLY A 74 -0.54 5.59 -12.57
N ASN A 75 -1.38 5.43 -13.59
CA ASN A 75 -2.44 6.37 -13.97
C ASN A 75 -3.73 6.26 -13.14
N THR A 76 -3.84 5.30 -12.23
CA THR A 76 -5.01 5.17 -11.37
C THR A 76 -5.11 6.39 -10.47
N GLU A 77 -6.25 7.08 -10.53
CA GLU A 77 -6.55 8.25 -9.69
C GLU A 77 -7.13 7.82 -8.35
N ILE A 78 -6.54 8.36 -7.29
CA ILE A 78 -6.95 8.18 -5.89
C ILE A 78 -8.16 9.07 -5.61
N ARG A 79 -9.16 8.51 -4.94
CA ARG A 79 -10.42 9.19 -4.60
C ARG A 79 -10.73 9.04 -3.11
N GLU A 80 -11.56 9.95 -2.61
CA GLU A 80 -12.13 9.82 -1.29
C GLU A 80 -12.86 8.47 -1.15
N GLY A 81 -12.69 7.83 0.00
CA GLY A 81 -13.24 6.50 0.29
C GLY A 81 -12.42 5.33 -0.25
N ASP A 82 -11.28 5.59 -0.90
CA ASP A 82 -10.34 4.54 -1.27
C ASP A 82 -9.61 3.99 -0.05
N GLU A 83 -9.41 2.67 -0.03
CA GLU A 83 -8.49 1.98 0.87
C GLU A 83 -7.27 1.56 0.06
N LEU A 84 -6.09 2.11 0.38
CA LEU A 84 -4.83 1.80 -0.29
C LEU A 84 -4.01 0.87 0.60
N SER A 85 -3.68 -0.31 0.10
CA SER A 85 -2.69 -1.19 0.73
C SER A 85 -1.32 -0.90 0.16
N ILE A 86 -0.45 -0.39 1.01
CA ILE A 86 0.94 -0.05 0.68
C ILE A 86 1.83 -1.15 1.23
N ILE A 87 2.76 -1.63 0.41
CA ILE A 87 3.80 -2.57 0.82
C ILE A 87 5.17 -1.91 0.64
N GLY A 88 6.11 -2.24 1.51
CA GLY A 88 7.44 -1.63 1.50
C GLY A 88 8.42 -2.33 2.44
N GLN A 89 9.59 -1.74 2.64
CA GLN A 89 10.49 -2.18 3.71
C GLN A 89 9.88 -1.79 5.06
N VAL A 90 10.25 -2.52 6.13
CA VAL A 90 9.72 -2.27 7.49
C VAL A 90 9.89 -0.80 7.87
N ARG A 91 11.10 -0.26 7.70
CA ARG A 91 11.41 1.15 7.99
C ARG A 91 10.53 2.14 7.21
N ASP A 92 10.24 1.84 5.94
CA ASP A 92 9.50 2.73 5.05
C ASP A 92 8.00 2.71 5.45
N ILE A 93 7.49 1.55 5.86
CA ILE A 93 6.13 1.39 6.38
C ILE A 93 5.98 2.02 7.76
N GLU A 94 6.98 1.91 8.63
CA GLU A 94 7.02 2.60 9.92
C GLU A 94 6.96 4.12 9.73
N GLU A 95 7.73 4.68 8.80
CA GLU A 95 7.68 6.11 8.46
C GLU A 95 6.27 6.52 7.97
N ILE A 96 5.62 5.69 7.14
CA ILE A 96 4.23 5.95 6.71
C ILE A 96 3.24 5.89 7.89
N LYS A 97 3.47 5.02 8.89
CA LYS A 97 2.62 4.92 10.08
C LYS A 97 2.76 6.16 10.97
N GLU A 98 3.99 6.61 11.20
CA GLU A 98 4.26 7.82 12.00
C GLU A 98 3.59 9.06 11.40
N LEU A 99 3.66 9.21 10.06
CA LEU A 99 2.95 10.28 9.34
C LEU A 99 1.43 10.25 9.51
N LYS A 100 0.87 9.14 9.99
CA LYS A 100 -0.56 8.94 10.22
C LYS A 100 -0.96 9.08 11.69
N GLU A 101 -0.01 9.01 12.62
CA GLU A 101 -0.22 9.05 14.06
C GLU A 101 0.08 10.42 14.69
N GLU A 102 0.69 11.36 13.96
CA GLU A 102 1.01 12.71 14.47
C GLU A 102 -0.20 13.67 14.67
N GLU A 103 -1.46 13.20 14.65
CA GLU A 103 -2.65 14.01 15.02
C GLU A 103 -3.71 13.26 15.86
#